data_AF-A0A9P7GNA4-F1
#
_entry.id   AF-A0A9P7GNA4-F1
#
_cell.length_a   1.000
_cell.length_b   1.000
_cell.length_c   1.000
_cell.angle_alpha   90.00
_cell.angle_beta   90.00
_cell.angle_gamma   90.00
#
_symmetry.space_group_name_H-M   'P 1'
#
loop_
_entity.id
_entity.type
_entity.pdbx_description
1 polymer ?
#
loop_
_entity_poly.entity_id
_entity_poly.type
_entity_poly.pdbx_seq_one_letter_code
_entity_poly.pdbx_strand_id
1 'polypeptide(L)'
;MARPVAGFVVSITIDGSVQSQGATSEVPFEDDLFVEQLEEEGIGKVRGEVDSLPAAADEKSPDGKLILAEEIEEGHVSFSALKLYFSALGGDRPILFVLAVVIGLLTTDLLDATMAWYLGYWASQYEDHPASEVPVFYHLRIYGALLICSVVFYCTSFVVYIHGAIRAARTIHEQLVEAVLGTTMRWLDVTPTSRVIARCTQDISAVDGPIPSGLRMLTRISIIMLVKFGAVVLLTPAFLLPGVLVAIIGGWCGQVYIAAQLSVKREMSNAKAPVLGHFGAVIAGITSIRAYGAQEAFQIESLNRIDRYTRAARTFYNLNRWIGIRIDIISGLFTASLATYLVYFQNQKASNTGFALNMAVGFSGMILLWVRVLNDFEVSSNSLERIQGYVHIEQESKPTQRGVPPAYWPASGEIRVENLSAKYSADGPNVLHDLSFTIQSGQRIGIGESNQVGLLGS
;
A
#
# COMPACT_ATOMS: atom_id res chain seq x y z
N MET A 1 15.31 -54.67 -25.53
CA MET A 1 14.70 -54.38 -26.84
C MET A 1 13.18 -54.34 -26.69
N ALA A 2 12.61 -53.20 -26.31
CA ALA A 2 11.16 -52.99 -26.36
C ALA A 2 10.82 -52.46 -27.75
N ARG A 3 10.05 -53.21 -28.55
CA ARG A 3 9.51 -52.71 -29.83
C ARG A 3 8.51 -51.57 -29.53
N PRO A 4 8.51 -50.45 -30.28
CA PRO A 4 7.53 -49.39 -30.03
C PRO A 4 6.13 -49.85 -30.42
N VAL A 5 5.15 -49.61 -29.55
CA VAL A 5 3.71 -49.90 -29.75
C VAL A 5 2.99 -48.71 -30.41
N ALA A 6 3.73 -47.73 -30.93
CA ALA A 6 3.16 -46.60 -31.65
C ALA A 6 2.93 -46.99 -33.12
N GLY A 7 1.81 -46.57 -33.72
CA GLY A 7 1.51 -46.75 -35.14
C GLY A 7 1.85 -45.53 -36.02
N PHE A 8 2.14 -44.39 -35.40
CA PHE A 8 2.53 -43.13 -36.05
C PHE A 8 3.41 -42.35 -35.07
N VAL A 9 4.52 -41.78 -35.54
CA VAL A 9 5.51 -41.07 -34.73
C VAL A 9 5.80 -39.71 -35.36
N VAL A 10 5.90 -38.68 -34.52
CA VAL A 10 6.40 -37.34 -34.89
C VAL A 10 7.59 -37.04 -33.99
N SER A 11 8.76 -36.84 -34.58
CA SER A 11 9.98 -36.41 -33.88
C SER A 11 10.14 -34.90 -33.99
N ILE A 12 10.37 -34.25 -32.85
CA ILE A 12 10.60 -32.81 -32.74
C ILE A 12 12.02 -32.61 -32.23
N THR A 13 12.80 -31.74 -32.86
CA THR A 13 14.16 -31.41 -32.42
C THR A 13 14.18 -30.51 -31.19
N ILE A 14 15.35 -30.32 -30.58
CA ILE A 14 15.55 -29.46 -29.39
C ILE A 14 15.20 -27.98 -29.70
N ASP A 15 15.41 -27.57 -30.96
CA ASP A 15 15.02 -26.28 -31.52
C ASP A 15 13.52 -26.18 -31.87
N GLY A 16 12.73 -27.24 -31.64
CA GLY A 16 11.27 -27.18 -31.75
C GLY A 16 10.70 -27.39 -33.14
N SER A 17 11.52 -27.78 -34.11
CA SER A 17 11.13 -28.05 -35.49
C SER A 17 10.82 -29.53 -35.73
N VAL A 18 9.97 -29.83 -36.71
CA VAL A 18 9.62 -31.22 -37.05
C VAL A 18 10.81 -31.87 -37.77
N GLN A 19 11.43 -32.87 -37.15
CA GLN A 19 12.55 -33.62 -37.76
C GLN A 19 12.04 -34.72 -38.70
N SER A 20 11.01 -35.45 -38.29
CA SER A 20 10.43 -36.57 -39.03
C SER A 20 9.00 -36.86 -38.58
N GLN A 21 8.14 -37.30 -39.50
CA GLN A 21 6.76 -37.72 -39.21
C GLN A 21 6.37 -38.89 -40.11
N GLY A 22 5.75 -39.94 -39.57
CA GLY A 22 5.35 -41.10 -40.37
C GLY A 22 4.93 -42.34 -39.58
N ALA A 23 4.64 -43.43 -40.29
CA ALA A 23 4.43 -44.73 -39.66
C ALA A 23 5.74 -45.22 -39.04
N THR A 24 5.68 -46.00 -37.97
CA THR A 24 6.83 -46.49 -37.18
C THR A 24 7.88 -47.24 -38.00
N SER A 25 7.54 -47.69 -39.20
CA SER A 25 8.42 -48.34 -40.17
C SER A 25 9.25 -47.38 -41.04
N GLU A 26 8.92 -46.09 -41.06
CA GLU A 26 9.50 -45.08 -41.96
C GLU A 26 10.33 -44.01 -41.22
N VAL A 27 10.25 -43.96 -39.89
CA VAL A 27 11.00 -43.00 -39.06
C VAL A 27 12.20 -43.71 -38.42
N PRO A 28 13.45 -43.35 -38.78
CA PRO A 28 14.64 -43.89 -38.12
C PRO A 28 14.67 -43.41 -36.67
N PHE A 29 14.65 -44.34 -35.71
CA PHE A 29 15.19 -44.06 -34.38
C PHE A 29 16.70 -44.20 -34.51
N GLU A 30 17.36 -43.14 -34.97
CA GLU A 30 18.82 -43.10 -35.08
C GLU A 30 19.42 -42.92 -33.68
N ASP A 31 19.83 -44.02 -33.06
CA ASP A 31 20.69 -44.02 -31.86
C ASP A 31 22.16 -43.68 -32.21
N ASP A 32 22.57 -43.67 -33.49
CA ASP A 32 24.00 -43.73 -33.88
C ASP A 32 24.53 -42.54 -34.72
N LEU A 33 23.70 -41.59 -35.19
CA LEU A 33 24.15 -40.58 -36.16
C LEU A 33 24.77 -39.30 -35.55
N PHE A 34 24.74 -39.15 -34.22
CA PHE A 34 25.35 -37.99 -33.54
C PHE A 34 26.82 -38.19 -33.15
N VAL A 35 27.34 -39.42 -33.23
CA VAL A 35 28.73 -39.72 -32.85
C VAL A 35 29.71 -39.31 -33.95
N GLU A 36 29.33 -39.38 -35.23
CA GLU A 36 30.22 -39.05 -36.35
C GLU A 36 30.39 -37.53 -36.58
N GLN A 37 29.37 -36.71 -36.28
CA GLN A 37 29.49 -35.24 -36.41
C GLN A 37 30.32 -34.59 -35.29
N LEU A 38 30.45 -35.24 -34.14
CA LEU A 38 31.27 -34.74 -33.03
C LEU A 38 32.77 -35.08 -33.19
N GLU A 39 33.12 -36.07 -34.03
CA GLU A 39 34.51 -36.44 -34.28
C GLU A 39 35.20 -35.56 -35.34
N GLU A 40 34.47 -34.97 -36.31
CA GLU A 40 35.06 -34.17 -37.38
C GLU A 40 35.37 -32.70 -37.01
N GLU A 41 34.72 -32.10 -36.01
CA GLU A 41 35.00 -30.70 -35.59
C GLU A 41 35.88 -30.57 -34.33
N GLY A 42 36.34 -31.69 -33.76
CA GLY A 42 36.77 -31.73 -32.35
C GLY A 42 38.24 -32.08 -32.05
N ILE A 43 39.19 -32.07 -32.99
CA ILE A 43 40.60 -32.40 -32.66
C ILE A 43 41.57 -31.39 -33.26
N GLY A 44 41.76 -30.27 -32.55
CA GLY A 44 42.80 -29.32 -32.91
C GLY A 44 42.84 -28.07 -32.06
N LYS A 45 43.26 -28.20 -30.78
CA LYS A 45 43.91 -27.20 -29.90
C LYS A 45 43.35 -27.21 -28.47
N VAL A 46 43.71 -28.19 -27.65
CA VAL A 46 43.81 -27.95 -26.20
C VAL A 46 44.94 -28.81 -25.62
N ARG A 47 46.18 -28.33 -25.70
CA ARG A 47 47.24 -28.71 -24.75
C ARG A 47 48.34 -27.65 -24.76
N GLY A 48 48.22 -26.70 -23.84
CA GLY A 48 49.25 -25.70 -23.57
C GLY A 48 48.65 -24.40 -23.06
N GLU A 49 48.63 -24.27 -21.73
CA GLU A 49 48.66 -23.05 -20.89
C GLU A 49 47.67 -23.13 -19.73
N VAL A 50 48.15 -23.74 -18.65
CA VAL A 50 47.71 -23.42 -17.29
C VAL A 50 48.79 -22.51 -16.74
N ASP A 51 48.61 -21.19 -16.85
CA ASP A 51 49.02 -20.23 -15.82
C ASP A 51 48.59 -18.81 -16.17
N SER A 52 48.25 -18.05 -15.12
CA SER A 52 47.87 -16.63 -15.06
C SER A 52 46.40 -16.27 -15.36
N LEU A 53 45.67 -15.94 -14.29
CA LEU A 53 44.44 -15.14 -14.31
C LEU A 53 44.82 -13.64 -14.25
N PRO A 54 44.43 -12.83 -15.23
CA PRO A 54 44.12 -11.43 -15.01
C PRO A 54 42.60 -11.23 -15.00
N ALA A 55 42.15 -10.39 -14.08
CA ALA A 55 40.77 -9.95 -13.95
C ALA A 55 40.24 -9.41 -15.30
N ALA A 56 39.14 -9.98 -15.79
CA ALA A 56 38.42 -9.51 -16.97
C ALA A 56 37.03 -8.99 -16.57
N ALA A 57 36.73 -7.83 -17.14
CA ALA A 57 35.56 -7.00 -16.95
C ALA A 57 34.22 -7.72 -17.17
N ASP A 58 33.20 -7.24 -16.45
CA ASP A 58 31.78 -7.52 -16.66
C ASP A 58 31.35 -7.16 -18.10
N GLU A 59 31.30 -8.16 -18.99
CA GLU A 59 30.41 -8.12 -20.14
C GLU A 59 29.06 -8.74 -19.75
N LYS A 60 28.07 -7.86 -19.56
CA LYS A 60 26.68 -8.26 -19.38
C LYS A 60 26.13 -8.82 -20.70
N SER A 61 26.00 -10.14 -20.77
CA SER A 61 24.94 -10.79 -21.56
C SER A 61 23.57 -10.23 -21.11
N PRO A 62 22.63 -9.93 -22.03
CA PRO A 62 21.28 -9.51 -21.68
C PRO A 62 20.46 -10.75 -21.34
N ASP A 63 20.89 -11.50 -20.32
CA ASP A 63 20.15 -12.66 -19.85
C ASP A 63 18.99 -12.18 -18.98
N GLY A 64 17.80 -12.67 -19.30
CA GLY A 64 16.53 -12.13 -18.86
C GLY A 64 16.42 -12.00 -17.34
N LYS A 65 16.41 -10.76 -16.84
CA LYS A 65 15.84 -10.49 -15.52
C LYS A 65 14.35 -10.85 -15.57
N LEU A 66 14.02 -12.07 -15.16
CA LEU A 66 12.65 -12.57 -15.05
C LEU A 66 11.84 -11.79 -13.99
N ILE A 67 12.49 -11.00 -13.14
CA ILE A 67 11.86 -10.21 -12.10
C ILE A 67 11.98 -8.73 -12.47
N LEU A 68 10.89 -8.16 -12.96
CA LEU A 68 10.76 -6.72 -13.17
C LEU A 68 10.93 -6.02 -11.80
N ALA A 69 11.91 -5.11 -11.70
CA ALA A 69 12.06 -4.27 -10.51
C ALA A 69 10.75 -3.50 -10.28
N GLU A 70 10.27 -3.48 -9.04
CA GLU A 70 9.04 -2.77 -8.70
C GLU A 70 9.25 -1.27 -8.96
N GLU A 71 8.43 -0.69 -9.82
CA GLU A 71 8.30 0.76 -9.92
C GLU A 71 7.66 1.23 -8.60
N ILE A 72 8.51 1.69 -7.70
CA ILE A 72 8.06 2.45 -6.54
C ILE A 72 7.78 3.85 -7.07
N GLU A 73 6.51 4.17 -7.30
CA GLU A 73 6.13 5.56 -7.58
C GLU A 73 6.50 6.41 -6.35
N GLU A 74 7.55 7.22 -6.48
CA GLU A 74 7.91 8.23 -5.48
C GLU A 74 7.06 9.47 -5.72
N GLY A 75 6.04 9.70 -4.89
CA GLY A 75 5.15 10.85 -5.07
C GLY A 75 4.01 10.96 -4.07
N HIS A 76 3.18 11.98 -4.28
CA HIS A 76 1.88 12.11 -3.64
C HIS A 76 0.91 11.09 -4.21
N VAL A 77 -0.03 10.62 -3.38
CA VAL A 77 -1.02 9.60 -3.77
C VAL A 77 -1.77 10.03 -5.03
N SER A 78 -1.77 9.19 -6.05
CA SER A 78 -2.42 9.45 -7.33
C SER A 78 -3.93 9.65 -7.14
N PHE A 79 -4.50 10.59 -7.91
CA PHE A 79 -5.94 10.82 -7.90
C PHE A 79 -6.72 9.56 -8.32
N SER A 80 -6.11 8.71 -9.15
CA SER A 80 -6.70 7.46 -9.60
C SER A 80 -6.85 6.46 -8.45
N ALA A 81 -5.87 6.36 -7.55
CA ALA A 81 -5.91 5.48 -6.39
C ALA A 81 -6.94 5.97 -5.34
N LEU A 82 -7.02 7.28 -5.14
CA LEU A 82 -8.07 7.87 -4.30
C LEU A 82 -9.46 7.63 -4.90
N LYS A 83 -9.61 7.77 -6.23
CA LYS A 83 -10.87 7.51 -6.93
C LYS A 83 -11.31 6.05 -6.78
N LEU A 84 -10.37 5.09 -6.86
CA LEU A 84 -10.66 3.67 -6.58
C LEU A 84 -11.29 3.50 -5.20
N TYR A 85 -10.70 4.13 -4.17
CA TYR A 85 -11.23 4.03 -2.81
C TYR A 85 -12.58 4.75 -2.63
N PHE A 86 -12.70 6.01 -3.06
CA PHE A 86 -13.93 6.78 -2.87
C PHE A 86 -15.13 6.23 -3.66
N SER A 87 -14.88 5.66 -4.84
CA SER A 87 -15.94 4.99 -5.61
C SER A 87 -16.40 3.70 -4.91
N ALA A 88 -15.47 2.90 -4.38
CA ALA A 88 -15.79 1.70 -3.61
C ALA A 88 -16.49 2.02 -2.27
N LEU A 89 -16.13 3.13 -1.63
CA LEU A 89 -16.70 3.58 -0.35
C LEU A 89 -18.20 3.85 -0.42
N GLY A 90 -18.65 4.56 -1.45
CA GLY A 90 -20.06 4.94 -1.57
C GLY A 90 -20.90 4.10 -2.55
N GLY A 91 -20.30 3.11 -3.23
CA GLY A 91 -20.98 2.23 -4.18
C GLY A 91 -21.60 3.01 -5.34
N ASP A 92 -22.87 2.74 -5.65
CA ASP A 92 -23.57 3.34 -6.80
C ASP A 92 -23.75 4.87 -6.72
N ARG A 93 -23.67 5.46 -5.51
CA ARG A 93 -23.88 6.90 -5.28
C ARG A 93 -22.80 7.49 -4.36
N PRO A 94 -21.54 7.59 -4.84
CA PRO A 94 -20.41 7.95 -3.98
C PRO A 94 -20.49 9.37 -3.43
N ILE A 95 -20.96 10.31 -4.25
CA ILE A 95 -21.09 11.72 -3.85
C ILE A 95 -22.12 11.90 -2.73
N LEU A 96 -23.29 11.25 -2.84
CA LEU A 96 -24.33 11.35 -1.81
C LEU A 96 -23.88 10.72 -0.49
N PHE A 97 -23.16 9.60 -0.54
CA PHE A 97 -22.62 8.96 0.65
C PHE A 97 -21.63 9.87 1.38
N VAL A 98 -20.64 10.41 0.65
CA VAL A 98 -19.66 11.34 1.22
C VAL A 98 -20.34 12.58 1.80
N LEU A 99 -21.29 13.16 1.07
CA LEU A 99 -22.06 14.32 1.52
C LEU A 99 -22.85 14.01 2.80
N ALA A 100 -23.50 12.86 2.91
CA ALA A 100 -24.22 12.45 4.12
C ALA A 100 -23.29 12.30 5.33
N VAL A 101 -22.12 11.68 5.14
CA VAL A 101 -21.10 11.56 6.20
C VAL A 101 -20.59 12.95 6.63
N VAL A 102 -20.22 13.80 5.67
CA VAL A 102 -19.68 15.14 5.95
C VAL A 102 -20.72 16.01 6.64
N ILE A 103 -21.98 16.00 6.19
CA ILE A 103 -23.07 16.76 6.83
C ILE A 103 -23.32 16.27 8.26
N GLY A 104 -23.33 14.96 8.49
CA GLY A 104 -23.58 14.43 9.83
C GLY A 104 -22.43 14.73 10.80
N LEU A 105 -21.17 14.65 10.35
CA LEU A 105 -20.01 15.08 11.13
C LEU A 105 -20.03 16.60 11.38
N LEU A 106 -20.30 17.41 10.36
CA LEU A 106 -20.45 18.86 10.48
C LEU A 106 -21.54 19.23 11.49
N THR A 107 -22.68 18.55 11.44
CA THR A 107 -23.79 18.76 12.39
C THR A 107 -23.35 18.44 13.81
N THR A 108 -22.61 17.34 14.01
CA THR A 108 -22.07 16.96 15.32
C THR A 108 -21.14 18.04 15.87
N ASP A 109 -20.14 18.47 15.09
CA ASP A 109 -19.16 19.46 15.55
C ASP A 109 -19.79 20.85 15.74
N LEU A 110 -20.82 21.21 14.95
CA LEU A 110 -21.59 22.43 15.14
C LEU A 110 -22.44 22.38 16.42
N LEU A 111 -23.04 21.23 16.75
CA LEU A 111 -23.73 21.02 18.03
C LEU A 111 -22.76 21.15 19.20
N ASP A 112 -21.56 20.55 19.12
CA ASP A 112 -20.54 20.66 20.16
C ASP A 112 -20.09 22.11 20.37
N ALA A 113 -19.87 22.87 19.28
CA ALA A 113 -19.58 24.30 19.35
C ALA A 113 -20.75 25.10 19.95
N THR A 114 -21.99 24.77 19.58
CA THR A 114 -23.20 25.39 20.12
C THR A 114 -23.35 25.09 21.61
N MET A 115 -23.01 23.90 22.07
CA MET A 115 -23.00 23.54 23.50
C MET A 115 -21.97 24.35 24.28
N ALA A 116 -20.77 24.53 23.73
CA ALA A 116 -19.73 25.36 24.35
C ALA A 116 -20.18 26.83 24.45
N TRP A 117 -20.80 27.37 23.40
CA TRP A 117 -21.38 28.71 23.41
C TRP A 117 -22.55 28.82 24.41
N TYR A 118 -23.45 27.84 24.41
CA TYR A 118 -24.62 27.81 25.29
C TYR A 118 -24.23 27.75 26.77
N LEU A 119 -23.13 27.06 27.10
CA LEU A 119 -22.59 27.05 28.46
C LEU A 119 -22.14 28.46 28.89
N GLY A 120 -21.50 29.21 27.99
CA GLY A 120 -21.15 30.61 28.22
C GLY A 120 -22.39 31.50 28.37
N TYR A 121 -23.41 31.29 27.54
CA TYR A 121 -24.69 32.00 27.65
C TYR A 121 -25.37 31.71 29.00
N TRP A 122 -25.44 30.45 29.41
CA TRP A 122 -25.99 30.06 30.71
C TRP A 122 -25.22 30.70 31.87
N ALA A 123 -23.89 30.72 31.80
CA ALA A 123 -23.07 31.42 32.79
C ALA A 123 -23.41 32.92 32.89
N SER A 124 -23.64 33.59 31.76
CA SER A 124 -24.02 35.03 31.76
C SER A 124 -25.38 35.31 32.40
N GLN A 125 -26.27 34.32 32.53
CA GLN A 125 -27.55 34.53 33.23
C GLN A 125 -27.37 34.80 34.72
N TYR A 126 -26.27 34.31 35.32
CA TYR A 126 -25.91 34.59 36.70
C TYR A 126 -25.25 35.97 36.89
N GLU A 127 -24.86 36.65 35.81
CA GLU A 127 -24.40 38.05 35.86
C GLU A 127 -25.60 39.01 35.87
N ASP A 128 -26.63 38.69 35.08
CA ASP A 128 -27.80 39.54 34.88
C ASP A 128 -28.91 39.32 35.94
N HIS A 129 -28.96 38.13 36.57
CA HIS A 129 -30.01 37.75 37.54
C HIS A 129 -29.43 37.16 38.83
N PRO A 130 -30.13 37.32 39.98
CA PRO A 130 -29.80 36.60 41.21
C PRO A 130 -29.81 35.09 40.98
N ALA A 131 -28.87 34.38 41.63
CA ALA A 131 -28.72 32.93 41.45
C ALA A 131 -30.00 32.11 41.76
N SER A 132 -30.91 32.64 42.59
CA SER A 132 -32.20 32.03 42.91
C SER A 132 -33.24 32.12 41.79
N GLU A 133 -33.10 33.08 40.87
CA GLU A 133 -34.06 33.32 39.78
C GLU A 133 -33.67 32.57 38.51
N VAL A 134 -32.43 32.11 38.38
CA VAL A 134 -31.94 31.36 37.22
C VAL A 134 -32.53 29.95 37.24
N PRO A 135 -33.36 29.56 36.24
CA PRO A 135 -33.99 28.24 36.22
C PRO A 135 -32.98 27.16 35.79
N VAL A 136 -32.23 26.63 36.75
CA VAL A 136 -31.18 25.60 36.53
C VAL A 136 -31.69 24.43 35.71
N PHE A 137 -32.86 23.88 36.06
CA PHE A 137 -33.44 22.73 35.36
C PHE A 137 -33.81 23.04 33.90
N TYR A 138 -34.12 24.29 33.56
CA TYR A 138 -34.42 24.68 32.17
C TYR A 138 -33.14 24.63 31.31
N HIS A 139 -32.05 25.25 31.78
CA HIS A 139 -30.77 25.22 31.09
C HIS A 139 -30.17 23.81 30.99
N LEU A 140 -30.30 23.02 32.06
CA LEU A 140 -29.82 21.63 32.07
C LEU A 140 -30.57 20.75 31.06
N ARG A 141 -31.89 20.94 30.91
CA ARG A 141 -32.68 20.20 29.89
C ARG A 141 -32.24 20.55 28.48
N ILE A 142 -31.99 21.82 28.18
CA ILE A 142 -31.52 22.25 26.86
C ILE A 142 -30.13 21.68 26.57
N TYR A 143 -29.20 21.82 27.52
CA TYR A 143 -27.86 21.26 27.38
C TYR A 143 -27.88 19.73 27.22
N GLY A 144 -28.70 19.04 28.01
CA GLY A 144 -28.90 17.60 27.90
C GLY A 144 -29.50 17.18 26.55
N ALA A 145 -30.45 17.95 26.01
CA ALA A 145 -31.02 17.70 24.69
C ALA A 145 -29.98 17.89 23.58
N LEU A 146 -29.16 18.95 23.64
CA LEU A 146 -28.06 19.18 22.69
C LEU A 146 -27.03 18.04 22.73
N LEU A 147 -26.67 17.58 23.94
CA LEU A 147 -25.76 16.45 24.12
C LEU A 147 -26.30 15.17 23.47
N ILE A 148 -27.55 14.82 23.74
CA ILE A 148 -28.20 13.63 23.18
C ILE A 148 -28.24 13.74 21.66
N CYS A 149 -28.60 14.90 21.10
CA CYS A 149 -28.58 15.13 19.66
C CYS A 149 -27.17 14.93 19.08
N SER A 150 -26.14 15.54 19.68
CA SER A 150 -24.75 15.40 19.22
C SER A 150 -24.31 13.93 19.19
N VAL A 151 -24.59 13.19 20.26
CA VAL A 151 -24.29 11.75 20.35
C VAL A 151 -25.02 10.94 19.28
N VAL A 152 -26.32 11.21 19.04
CA VAL A 152 -27.10 10.51 18.02
C VAL A 152 -26.55 10.76 16.62
N PHE A 153 -26.24 12.01 16.27
CA PHE A 153 -25.63 12.35 14.97
C PHE A 153 -24.25 11.71 14.83
N TYR A 154 -23.41 11.80 15.87
CA TYR A 154 -22.09 11.18 15.86
C TYR A 154 -22.16 9.67 15.62
N CYS A 155 -22.98 8.96 16.41
CA CYS A 155 -23.17 7.52 16.27
C CYS A 155 -23.70 7.14 14.89
N THR A 156 -24.70 7.89 14.39
CA THR A 156 -25.27 7.64 13.07
C THR A 156 -24.24 7.83 11.96
N SER A 157 -23.51 8.95 11.96
CA SER A 157 -22.45 9.21 10.99
C SER A 157 -21.32 8.19 11.07
N PHE A 158 -20.95 7.77 12.29
CA PHE A 158 -19.93 6.75 12.50
C PHE A 158 -20.35 5.39 11.92
N VAL A 159 -21.58 4.95 12.20
CA VAL A 159 -22.12 3.69 11.68
C VAL A 159 -22.21 3.73 10.15
N VAL A 160 -22.73 4.82 9.57
CA VAL A 160 -22.79 5.00 8.11
C VAL A 160 -21.40 4.92 7.49
N TYR A 161 -20.42 5.61 8.08
CA TYR A 161 -19.04 5.60 7.61
C TYR A 161 -18.43 4.18 7.64
N ILE A 162 -18.59 3.45 8.74
CA ILE A 162 -18.07 2.08 8.88
C ILE A 162 -18.69 1.12 7.84
N HIS A 163 -19.99 1.24 7.57
CA HIS A 163 -20.62 0.44 6.51
C HIS A 163 -20.01 0.73 5.13
N GLY A 164 -19.70 2.00 4.83
CA GLY A 164 -18.99 2.37 3.60
C GLY A 164 -17.57 1.83 3.58
N ALA A 165 -16.83 1.89 4.69
CA ALA A 165 -15.47 1.36 4.80
C ALA A 165 -15.42 -0.16 4.55
N ILE A 166 -16.33 -0.92 5.15
CA ILE A 166 -16.45 -2.38 4.94
C ILE A 166 -16.81 -2.69 3.48
N ARG A 167 -17.67 -1.87 2.86
CA ARG A 167 -18.00 -2.00 1.43
C ARG A 167 -16.76 -1.75 0.57
N ALA A 168 -16.01 -0.68 0.82
CA ALA A 168 -14.79 -0.37 0.09
C ALA A 168 -13.79 -1.54 0.16
N ALA A 169 -13.56 -2.06 1.37
CA ALA A 169 -12.69 -3.21 1.60
C ALA A 169 -13.11 -4.42 0.77
N ARG A 170 -14.39 -4.82 0.83
CA ARG A 170 -14.90 -5.96 0.07
C ARG A 170 -14.76 -5.75 -1.44
N THR A 171 -15.18 -4.60 -1.96
CA THR A 171 -15.15 -4.30 -3.39
C THR A 171 -13.72 -4.27 -3.93
N ILE A 172 -12.80 -3.62 -3.23
CA ILE A 172 -11.38 -3.54 -3.65
C ILE A 172 -10.72 -4.91 -3.59
N HIS A 173 -11.02 -5.70 -2.54
CA HIS A 173 -10.50 -7.05 -2.43
C HIS A 173 -11.01 -7.96 -3.56
N GLU A 174 -12.31 -7.89 -3.87
CA GLU A 174 -12.92 -8.65 -4.98
C GLU A 174 -12.29 -8.27 -6.33
N GLN A 175 -12.14 -6.97 -6.62
CA GLN A 175 -11.48 -6.50 -7.85
C GLN A 175 -10.02 -6.96 -7.94
N LEU A 176 -9.28 -6.91 -6.83
CA LEU A 176 -7.88 -7.36 -6.79
C LEU A 176 -7.79 -8.86 -7.07
N VAL A 177 -8.63 -9.67 -6.42
CA VAL A 177 -8.62 -11.13 -6.61
C VAL A 177 -9.07 -11.50 -8.02
N GLU A 178 -10.11 -10.87 -8.55
CA GLU A 178 -10.57 -11.08 -9.93
C GLU A 178 -9.45 -10.76 -10.94
N ALA A 179 -8.77 -9.63 -10.76
CA ALA A 179 -7.67 -9.22 -11.65
C ALA A 179 -6.48 -10.19 -11.58
N VAL A 180 -6.10 -10.63 -10.37
CA VAL A 180 -4.97 -11.58 -10.18
C VAL A 180 -5.30 -12.97 -10.73
N LEU A 181 -6.54 -13.44 -10.60
CA LEU A 181 -6.95 -14.75 -11.12
C LEU A 181 -7.28 -14.73 -12.61
N GLY A 182 -7.62 -13.57 -13.17
CA GLY A 182 -7.94 -13.38 -14.59
C GLY A 182 -6.76 -12.95 -15.47
N THR A 183 -5.57 -12.79 -14.90
CA THR A 183 -4.35 -12.37 -15.62
C THR A 183 -3.75 -13.51 -16.45
N THR A 184 -2.80 -13.18 -17.33
CA THR A 184 -2.09 -14.14 -18.18
C THR A 184 -1.06 -14.95 -17.38
N MET A 185 -0.83 -16.21 -17.78
CA MET A 185 0.25 -17.05 -17.20
C MET A 185 1.62 -16.36 -17.25
N ARG A 186 1.89 -15.60 -18.32
CA ARG A 186 3.15 -14.85 -18.45
C ARG A 186 3.34 -13.83 -17.34
N TRP A 187 2.28 -13.11 -16.97
CA TRP A 187 2.36 -12.14 -15.88
C TRP A 187 2.66 -12.82 -14.54
N LEU A 188 2.07 -14.01 -14.30
CA LEU A 188 2.32 -14.82 -13.10
C LEU A 188 3.76 -15.35 -13.04
N ASP A 189 4.38 -15.72 -14.17
CA ASP A 189 5.77 -16.18 -14.21
C ASP A 189 6.79 -15.05 -13.96
N VAL A 190 6.49 -13.84 -14.43
CA VAL A 190 7.36 -12.65 -14.28
C VAL A 190 7.19 -11.99 -12.92
N THR A 191 6.05 -12.19 -12.26
CA THR A 191 5.73 -11.56 -10.99
C THR A 191 6.01 -12.51 -9.83
N PRO A 192 7.01 -12.23 -8.95
CA PRO A 192 7.25 -12.97 -7.73
C PRO A 192 5.98 -13.15 -6.91
N THR A 193 5.71 -14.40 -6.53
CA THR A 193 4.56 -14.79 -5.71
C THR A 193 4.51 -14.01 -4.40
N SER A 194 5.67 -13.67 -3.81
CA SER A 194 5.75 -12.86 -2.59
C SER A 194 5.12 -11.46 -2.75
N ARG A 195 5.20 -10.84 -3.94
CA ARG A 195 4.57 -9.54 -4.21
C ARG A 195 3.05 -9.66 -4.25
N VAL A 196 2.53 -10.67 -4.96
CA VAL A 196 1.09 -10.95 -5.01
C VAL A 196 0.54 -11.18 -3.60
N ILE A 197 1.23 -11.99 -2.79
CA ILE A 197 0.86 -12.23 -1.39
C ILE A 197 0.85 -10.92 -0.59
N ALA A 198 1.87 -10.08 -0.72
CA ALA A 198 1.93 -8.80 -0.02
C ALA A 198 0.76 -7.87 -0.39
N ARG A 199 0.36 -7.81 -1.67
CA ARG A 199 -0.82 -7.05 -2.10
C ARG A 199 -2.11 -7.59 -1.46
N CYS A 200 -2.33 -8.90 -1.52
CA CYS A 200 -3.54 -9.54 -0.99
C CYS A 200 -3.60 -9.57 0.56
N THR A 201 -2.51 -9.29 1.25
CA THR A 201 -2.44 -9.34 2.73
C THR A 201 -2.15 -7.97 3.33
N GLN A 202 -0.93 -7.46 3.21
CA GLN A 202 -0.49 -6.21 3.85
C GLN A 202 -1.24 -4.99 3.29
N ASP A 203 -1.40 -4.93 1.96
CA ASP A 203 -2.03 -3.76 1.34
C ASP A 203 -3.55 -3.77 1.54
N ILE A 204 -4.20 -4.94 1.45
CA ILE A 204 -5.60 -5.09 1.84
C ILE A 204 -5.82 -4.77 3.34
N SER A 205 -4.92 -5.19 4.22
CA SER A 205 -4.99 -4.83 5.64
C SER A 205 -4.94 -3.31 5.85
N ALA A 206 -4.19 -2.58 5.02
CA ALA A 206 -4.20 -1.11 5.02
C ALA A 206 -5.58 -0.54 4.63
N VAL A 207 -6.26 -1.15 3.65
CA VAL A 207 -7.62 -0.79 3.19
C VAL A 207 -8.67 -1.10 4.26
N ASP A 208 -8.48 -2.16 5.04
CA ASP A 208 -9.40 -2.58 6.11
C ASP A 208 -9.34 -1.68 7.34
N GLY A 209 -8.19 -1.06 7.64
CA GLY A 209 -7.95 -0.38 8.92
C GLY A 209 -7.33 1.02 8.81
N PRO A 210 -6.01 1.13 8.55
CA PRO A 210 -5.29 2.41 8.51
C PRO A 210 -5.92 3.48 7.60
N ILE A 211 -6.31 3.12 6.37
CA ILE A 211 -6.89 4.05 5.40
C ILE A 211 -8.26 4.59 5.88
N PRO A 212 -9.27 3.75 6.20
CA PRO A 212 -10.56 4.25 6.68
C PRO A 212 -10.43 4.99 8.02
N SER A 213 -9.55 4.54 8.91
CA SER A 213 -9.33 5.24 10.18
C SER A 213 -8.72 6.62 9.95
N GLY A 214 -7.67 6.70 9.12
CA GLY A 214 -6.97 7.93 8.76
C GLY A 214 -7.89 8.92 8.05
N LEU A 215 -8.63 8.47 7.03
CA LEU A 215 -9.56 9.32 6.29
C LEU A 215 -10.64 9.90 7.20
N ARG A 216 -11.30 9.08 8.02
CA ARG A 216 -12.31 9.55 8.98
C ARG A 216 -11.74 10.59 9.94
N MET A 217 -10.55 10.33 10.48
CA MET A 217 -9.89 11.22 11.42
C MET A 217 -9.51 12.55 10.74
N LEU A 218 -8.98 12.48 9.51
CA LEU A 218 -8.64 13.64 8.71
C LEU A 218 -9.88 14.50 8.41
N THR A 219 -10.98 13.88 7.95
CA THR A 219 -12.25 14.57 7.69
C THR A 219 -12.78 15.23 8.96
N ARG A 220 -12.81 14.50 10.08
CA ARG A 220 -13.29 15.05 11.36
C ARG A 220 -12.44 16.22 11.84
N ILE A 221 -11.12 16.10 11.88
CA ILE A 221 -10.25 17.20 12.33
C ILE A 221 -10.41 18.42 11.42
N SER A 222 -10.52 18.21 10.11
CA SER A 222 -10.73 19.30 9.14
C SER A 222 -12.04 20.04 9.44
N ILE A 223 -13.14 19.31 9.69
CA ILE A 223 -14.43 19.90 10.07
C ILE A 223 -14.33 20.64 11.41
N ILE A 224 -13.74 20.04 12.44
CA ILE A 224 -13.57 20.69 13.74
C ILE A 224 -12.77 21.99 13.60
N MET A 225 -11.68 21.98 12.83
CA MET A 225 -10.87 23.17 12.59
C MET A 225 -11.67 24.26 11.86
N LEU A 226 -12.46 23.89 10.86
CA LEU A 226 -13.34 24.82 10.14
C LEU A 226 -14.41 25.42 11.05
N VAL A 227 -15.07 24.61 11.89
CA VAL A 227 -16.10 25.09 12.83
C VAL A 227 -15.49 26.02 13.86
N LYS A 228 -14.37 25.65 14.48
CA LYS A 228 -13.68 26.50 15.48
C LYS A 228 -13.18 27.80 14.88
N PHE A 229 -12.55 27.75 13.72
CA PHE A 229 -12.08 28.94 13.04
C PHE A 229 -13.25 29.83 12.59
N GLY A 230 -14.30 29.22 12.03
CA GLY A 230 -15.54 29.90 11.66
C GLY A 230 -16.20 30.60 12.85
N ALA A 231 -16.21 29.97 14.03
CA ALA A 231 -16.71 30.58 15.26
C ALA A 231 -15.88 31.81 15.66
N VAL A 232 -14.55 31.75 15.59
CA VAL A 232 -13.67 32.92 15.85
C VAL A 232 -13.97 34.06 14.87
N VAL A 233 -14.09 33.74 13.57
CA VAL A 233 -14.36 34.75 12.54
C VAL A 233 -15.77 35.35 12.68
N LEU A 234 -16.75 34.57 13.10
CA LEU A 234 -18.13 35.04 13.30
C LEU A 234 -18.21 36.07 14.44
N LEU A 235 -17.50 35.84 15.54
CA LEU A 235 -17.45 36.80 16.65
C LEU A 235 -16.49 37.97 16.37
N THR A 236 -15.38 37.69 15.69
CA THR A 236 -14.30 38.64 15.45
C THR A 236 -13.83 38.59 14.00
N PRO A 237 -14.57 39.21 13.05
CA PRO A 237 -14.25 39.14 11.62
C PRO A 237 -12.84 39.63 11.26
N ALA A 238 -12.29 40.58 12.04
CA ALA A 238 -10.92 41.06 11.88
C ALA A 238 -9.84 39.96 12.00
N PHE A 239 -10.17 38.82 12.63
CA PHE A 239 -9.25 37.70 12.83
C PHE A 239 -9.23 36.66 11.70
N LEU A 240 -9.96 36.90 10.61
CA LEU A 240 -9.88 36.07 9.41
C LEU A 240 -8.45 36.03 8.85
N LEU A 241 -7.84 37.19 8.60
CA LEU A 241 -6.49 37.26 8.04
C LEU A 241 -5.41 36.69 8.99
N PRO A 242 -5.35 37.09 10.29
CA PRO A 242 -4.44 36.48 11.25
C PRO A 242 -4.59 34.95 11.36
N GLY A 243 -5.83 34.43 11.36
CA GLY A 243 -6.05 32.99 11.49
C GLY A 243 -5.61 32.20 10.25
N VAL A 244 -5.85 32.72 9.04
CA VAL A 244 -5.32 32.13 7.80
C VAL A 244 -3.80 32.13 7.80
N LEU A 245 -3.17 33.23 8.23
CA LEU A 245 -1.71 33.31 8.34
C LEU A 245 -1.16 32.25 9.31
N VAL A 246 -1.79 32.07 10.46
CA VAL A 246 -1.44 31.04 11.46
C VAL A 246 -1.58 29.63 10.89
N ALA A 247 -2.64 29.36 10.12
CA ALA A 247 -2.81 28.07 9.45
C ALA A 247 -1.70 27.80 8.44
N ILE A 248 -1.32 28.80 7.64
CA ILE A 248 -0.25 28.67 6.63
C ILE A 248 1.10 28.44 7.31
N ILE A 249 1.48 29.27 8.29
CA ILE A 249 2.77 29.15 8.98
C ILE A 249 2.83 27.83 9.76
N GLY A 250 1.77 27.49 10.50
CA GLY A 250 1.70 26.26 11.27
C GLY A 250 1.73 25.01 10.36
N GLY A 251 1.02 25.04 9.24
CA GLY A 251 1.04 23.98 8.23
C GLY A 251 2.43 23.81 7.61
N TRP A 252 3.08 24.91 7.23
CA TRP A 252 4.45 24.90 6.71
C TRP A 252 5.46 24.33 7.71
N CYS A 253 5.42 24.77 8.97
CA CYS A 253 6.25 24.20 10.05
C CYS A 253 5.98 22.70 10.23
N GLY A 254 4.71 22.29 10.15
CA GLY A 254 4.32 20.88 10.22
C GLY A 254 4.93 20.07 9.07
N GLN A 255 4.89 20.57 7.84
CA GLN A 255 5.45 19.87 6.68
C GLN A 255 6.96 19.69 6.78
N VAL A 256 7.68 20.74 7.21
CA VAL A 256 9.13 20.66 7.48
C VAL A 256 9.43 19.62 8.56
N TYR A 257 8.62 19.60 9.63
CA TYR A 257 8.75 18.60 10.70
C TYR A 257 8.57 17.18 10.18
N ILE A 258 7.52 16.91 9.40
CA ILE A 258 7.24 15.58 8.85
C ILE A 258 8.37 15.10 7.95
N ALA A 259 8.84 15.95 7.02
CA ALA A 259 9.93 15.60 6.11
C ALA A 259 11.21 15.20 6.86
N ALA A 260 11.56 15.95 7.91
CA ALA A 260 12.70 15.63 8.77
C ALA A 260 12.46 14.35 9.60
N GLN A 261 11.27 14.22 10.19
CA GLN A 261 10.95 13.12 11.08
C GLN A 261 10.93 11.76 10.36
N LEU A 262 10.40 11.70 9.13
CA LEU A 262 10.34 10.46 8.35
C LEU A 262 11.73 9.91 8.05
N SER A 263 12.63 10.76 7.58
CA SER A 263 14.03 10.40 7.30
C SER A 263 14.74 9.88 8.56
N VAL A 264 14.55 10.55 9.70
CA VAL A 264 15.14 10.12 10.98
C VAL A 264 14.50 8.82 11.50
N LYS A 265 13.18 8.65 11.32
CA LYS A 265 12.47 7.41 11.68
C LYS A 265 12.99 6.22 10.89
N ARG A 266 13.31 6.39 9.61
CA ARG A 266 13.92 5.35 8.76
C ARG A 266 15.29 4.93 9.29
N GLU A 267 16.17 5.88 9.58
CA GLU A 267 17.49 5.56 10.16
C GLU A 267 17.35 4.90 11.55
N MET A 268 16.43 5.39 12.38
CA MET A 268 16.14 4.79 13.69
C MET A 268 15.68 3.33 13.55
N SER A 269 14.82 3.02 12.57
CA SER A 269 14.36 1.65 12.31
C SER A 269 15.51 0.76 11.82
N ASN A 270 16.33 1.26 10.88
CA ASN A 270 17.49 0.54 10.37
C ASN A 270 18.53 0.26 11.47
N ALA A 271 18.76 1.21 12.39
CA ALA A 271 19.67 1.03 13.51
C ALA A 271 19.13 0.05 14.57
N LYS A 272 17.80 -0.14 14.66
CA LYS A 272 17.17 -1.05 15.62
C LYS A 272 17.36 -2.52 15.26
N ALA A 273 17.31 -2.88 13.98
CA ALA A 273 17.39 -4.28 13.54
C ALA A 273 18.70 -4.98 13.97
N PRO A 274 19.90 -4.38 13.82
CA PRO A 274 21.16 -4.96 14.30
C PRO A 274 21.22 -5.20 15.82
N VAL A 275 20.54 -4.38 16.62
CA VAL A 275 20.46 -4.56 18.08
C VAL A 275 19.68 -5.84 18.39
N LEU A 276 18.51 -6.03 17.78
CA LEU A 276 17.69 -7.23 17.96
C LEU A 276 18.39 -8.48 17.42
N GLY A 277 19.05 -8.37 16.26
CA GLY A 277 19.82 -9.47 15.68
C GLY A 277 20.99 -9.90 16.57
N HIS A 278 21.75 -8.95 17.13
CA HIS A 278 22.83 -9.24 18.07
C HIS A 278 22.32 -9.95 19.32
N PHE A 279 21.23 -9.45 19.89
CA PHE A 279 20.63 -10.02 21.08
C PHE A 279 20.14 -11.46 20.85
N GLY A 280 19.52 -11.72 19.70
CA GLY A 280 19.12 -13.07 19.29
C GLY A 280 20.31 -14.03 19.18
N ALA A 281 21.41 -13.59 18.56
CA ALA A 281 22.63 -14.38 18.44
C ALA A 281 23.28 -14.67 19.80
N VAL A 282 23.31 -13.67 20.71
CA VAL A 282 23.85 -13.85 22.08
C VAL A 282 23.04 -14.86 22.88
N ILE A 283 21.70 -14.84 22.79
CA ILE A 283 20.85 -15.82 23.48
C ILE A 283 21.12 -17.22 22.97
N ALA A 284 21.16 -17.40 21.64
CA ALA A 284 21.42 -18.70 21.03
C ALA A 284 22.82 -19.24 21.36
N GLY A 285 23.82 -18.36 21.48
CA GLY A 285 25.23 -18.72 21.71
C GLY A 285 25.73 -18.53 23.15
N ILE A 286 24.85 -18.33 24.14
CA ILE A 286 25.27 -17.86 25.48
C ILE A 286 26.23 -18.82 26.20
N THR A 287 26.07 -20.13 25.98
CA THR A 287 26.96 -21.17 26.54
C THR A 287 28.36 -21.04 25.97
N SER A 288 28.50 -20.92 24.66
CA SER A 288 29.78 -20.73 23.97
C SER A 288 30.47 -19.43 24.39
N ILE A 289 29.72 -18.31 24.43
CA ILE A 289 30.28 -17.01 24.84
C ILE A 289 30.87 -17.08 26.26
N ARG A 290 30.17 -17.75 27.19
CA ARG A 290 30.67 -17.94 28.56
C ARG A 290 31.84 -18.91 28.63
N ALA A 291 31.81 -19.98 27.86
CA ALA A 291 32.89 -20.97 27.80
C ALA A 291 34.21 -20.36 27.31
N TYR A 292 34.15 -19.44 26.33
CA TYR A 292 35.32 -18.76 25.78
C TYR A 292 35.72 -17.48 26.52
N GLY A 293 34.98 -17.06 27.56
CA GLY A 293 35.30 -15.81 28.28
C GLY A 293 35.09 -14.53 27.45
N ALA A 294 34.28 -14.58 26.38
CA ALA A 294 34.11 -13.49 25.42
C ALA A 294 33.00 -12.48 25.80
N GLN A 295 32.52 -12.49 27.05
CA GLN A 295 31.37 -11.69 27.48
C GLN A 295 31.59 -10.18 27.25
N GLU A 296 32.79 -9.68 27.57
CA GLU A 296 33.12 -8.25 27.46
C GLU A 296 33.08 -7.77 26.00
N ALA A 297 33.64 -8.55 25.06
CA ALA A 297 33.61 -8.23 23.64
C ALA A 297 32.17 -8.12 23.10
N PHE A 298 31.30 -9.06 23.49
CA PHE A 298 29.88 -9.02 23.11
C PHE A 298 29.10 -7.88 23.79
N GLN A 299 29.48 -7.48 25.01
CA GLN A 299 28.90 -6.32 25.70
C GLN A 299 29.28 -5.01 25.00
N ILE A 300 30.55 -4.82 24.66
CA ILE A 300 31.03 -3.63 23.92
C ILE A 300 30.31 -3.52 22.57
N GLU A 301 30.21 -4.62 21.82
CA GLU A 301 29.49 -4.62 20.54
C GLU A 301 28.00 -4.30 20.72
N SER A 302 27.37 -4.80 21.79
CA SER A 302 25.98 -4.45 22.12
C SER A 302 25.83 -2.95 22.39
N LEU A 303 26.72 -2.37 23.19
CA LEU A 303 26.71 -0.93 23.50
C LEU A 303 26.91 -0.08 22.24
N ASN A 304 27.83 -0.46 21.34
CA ASN A 304 28.03 0.24 20.06
C ASN A 304 26.76 0.28 19.20
N ARG A 305 26.04 -0.84 19.11
CA ARG A 305 24.77 -0.91 18.36
C ARG A 305 23.67 -0.11 19.04
N ILE A 306 23.57 -0.19 20.37
CA ILE A 306 22.64 0.60 21.17
C ILE A 306 22.93 2.10 21.01
N ASP A 307 24.18 2.53 20.99
CA ASP A 307 24.56 3.93 20.80
C ASP A 307 24.13 4.45 19.43
N ARG A 308 24.34 3.67 18.36
CA ARG A 308 23.85 4.04 17.02
C ARG A 308 22.34 4.21 17.00
N TYR A 309 21.60 3.26 17.58
CA TYR A 309 20.15 3.35 17.71
C TYR A 309 19.71 4.57 18.55
N THR A 310 20.34 4.77 19.70
CA THR A 310 20.01 5.83 20.66
C THR A 310 20.25 7.22 20.06
N ARG A 311 21.32 7.40 19.27
CA ARG A 311 21.57 8.66 18.55
C ARG A 311 20.43 9.01 17.58
N ALA A 312 19.97 8.04 16.78
CA ALA A 312 18.86 8.25 15.87
C ALA A 312 17.53 8.48 16.62
N ALA A 313 17.27 7.67 17.65
CA ALA A 313 16.07 7.78 18.49
C ALA A 313 15.99 9.13 19.21
N ARG A 314 17.10 9.62 19.77
CA ARG A 314 17.14 10.94 20.42
C ARG A 314 16.80 12.06 19.45
N THR A 315 17.34 12.02 18.23
CA THR A 315 17.00 12.99 17.18
C THR A 315 15.51 12.94 16.84
N PHE A 316 14.92 11.73 16.74
CA PHE A 316 13.48 11.56 16.49
C PHE A 316 12.62 12.24 17.58
N TYR A 317 12.92 12.02 18.85
CA TYR A 317 12.19 12.65 19.97
C TYR A 317 12.45 14.16 20.06
N ASN A 318 13.67 14.61 19.79
CA ASN A 318 14.00 16.04 19.77
C ASN A 318 13.24 16.80 18.67
N LEU A 319 13.08 16.20 17.48
CA LEU A 319 12.26 16.78 16.41
C LEU A 319 10.80 16.97 16.86
N ASN A 320 10.24 15.99 17.57
CA ASN A 320 8.87 16.09 18.11
C ASN A 320 8.74 17.24 19.12
N ARG A 321 9.75 17.43 19.99
CA ARG A 321 9.78 18.56 20.92
C ARG A 321 9.95 19.90 20.20
N TRP A 322 10.80 19.96 19.18
CA TRP A 322 11.06 21.16 18.39
C TRP A 322 9.78 21.70 17.76
N ILE A 323 8.98 20.84 17.12
CA ILE A 323 7.72 21.27 16.50
C ILE A 323 6.67 21.66 17.55
N GLY A 324 6.60 20.95 18.68
CA GLY A 324 5.68 21.26 19.77
C GLY A 324 5.88 22.70 20.27
N ILE A 325 7.12 23.06 20.60
CA ILE A 325 7.44 24.42 21.07
C ILE A 325 7.07 25.49 20.04
N ARG A 326 7.33 25.25 18.75
CA ARG A 326 7.02 26.24 17.68
C ARG A 326 5.52 26.43 17.50
N ILE A 327 4.75 25.35 17.47
CA ILE A 327 3.30 25.41 17.33
C ILE A 327 2.66 26.04 18.57
N ASP A 328 3.16 25.74 19.77
CA ASP A 328 2.68 26.36 21.00
C ASP A 328 2.94 27.87 21.03
N ILE A 329 4.11 28.32 20.55
CA ILE A 329 4.40 29.76 20.41
C ILE A 329 3.44 30.44 19.42
N ILE A 330 3.24 29.84 18.24
CA ILE A 330 2.33 30.38 17.22
C ILE A 330 0.89 30.45 17.77
N SER A 331 0.43 29.37 18.40
CA SER A 331 -0.88 29.26 19.04
C SER A 331 -1.06 30.28 20.17
N GLY A 332 -0.03 30.45 21.01
CA GLY A 332 -0.01 31.42 22.09
C GLY A 332 -0.07 32.86 21.58
N LEU A 333 0.70 33.20 20.55
CA LEU A 333 0.66 34.53 19.92
C LEU A 333 -0.69 34.84 19.28
N PHE A 334 -1.28 33.87 18.57
CA PHE A 334 -2.62 33.99 18.00
C PHE A 334 -3.66 34.25 19.08
N THR A 335 -3.68 33.43 20.13
CA THR A 335 -4.64 33.56 21.24
C THR A 335 -4.43 34.86 22.02
N ALA A 336 -3.19 35.24 22.30
CA ALA A 336 -2.86 36.47 23.03
C ALA A 336 -3.25 37.73 22.23
N SER A 337 -3.03 37.73 20.91
CA SER A 337 -3.48 38.82 20.05
C SER A 337 -5.00 38.93 20.02
N LEU A 338 -5.73 37.80 19.95
CA LEU A 338 -7.18 37.78 20.04
C LEU A 338 -7.69 38.28 21.38
N ALA A 339 -7.10 37.83 22.49
CA ALA A 339 -7.45 38.29 23.83
C ALA A 339 -7.24 39.81 23.97
N THR A 340 -6.10 40.31 23.52
CA THR A 340 -5.80 41.76 23.50
C THR A 340 -6.85 42.52 22.69
N TYR A 341 -7.19 42.02 21.51
CA TYR A 341 -8.21 42.66 20.67
C TYR A 341 -9.58 42.71 21.35
N LEU A 342 -10.03 41.57 21.89
CA LEU A 342 -11.33 41.44 22.55
C LEU A 342 -11.45 42.30 23.82
N VAL A 343 -10.37 42.47 24.57
CA VAL A 343 -10.37 43.26 25.81
C VAL A 343 -10.31 44.76 25.55
N TYR A 344 -9.49 45.22 24.61
CA TYR A 344 -9.26 46.66 24.41
C TYR A 344 -10.13 47.30 23.32
N PHE A 345 -10.56 46.53 22.31
CA PHE A 345 -11.23 47.07 21.12
C PHE A 345 -12.66 46.59 20.94
N GLN A 346 -13.13 45.64 21.73
CA GLN A 346 -14.54 45.21 21.71
C GLN A 346 -15.17 45.32 23.09
N ASN A 347 -16.46 45.68 23.10
CA ASN A 347 -17.29 45.68 24.30
C ASN A 347 -18.27 44.50 24.24
N GLN A 348 -17.77 43.28 24.45
CA GLN A 348 -18.54 42.04 24.43
C GLN A 348 -18.75 41.50 25.85
N LYS A 349 -19.81 40.71 26.05
CA LYS A 349 -19.99 39.96 27.30
C LYS A 349 -18.81 39.02 27.54
N ALA A 350 -18.44 38.82 28.81
CA ALA A 350 -17.34 37.94 29.20
C ALA A 350 -17.49 36.51 28.66
N SER A 351 -18.74 36.03 28.57
CA SER A 351 -19.08 34.72 27.99
C SER A 351 -18.66 34.57 26.52
N ASN A 352 -18.94 35.57 25.68
CA ASN A 352 -18.56 35.58 24.26
C ASN A 352 -17.04 35.63 24.09
N THR A 353 -16.35 36.43 24.91
CA THR A 353 -14.89 36.51 24.93
C THR A 353 -14.26 35.16 25.31
N GLY A 354 -14.77 34.50 26.37
CA GLY A 354 -14.32 33.18 26.78
C GLY A 354 -14.54 32.11 25.70
N PHE A 355 -15.70 32.14 25.04
CA PHE A 355 -16.01 31.25 23.92
C PHE A 355 -15.05 31.46 22.74
N ALA A 356 -14.84 32.72 22.30
CA ALA A 356 -13.93 33.04 21.20
C ALA A 356 -12.50 32.57 21.48
N LEU A 357 -12.00 32.78 22.71
CA LEU A 357 -10.68 32.31 23.12
C LEU A 357 -10.58 30.78 23.14
N ASN A 358 -11.61 30.09 23.64
CA ASN A 358 -11.65 28.63 23.61
C ASN A 358 -11.59 28.07 22.18
N MET A 359 -12.36 28.67 21.26
CA MET A 359 -12.36 28.29 19.85
C MET A 359 -11.00 28.56 19.19
N ALA A 360 -10.38 29.71 19.49
CA ALA A 360 -9.07 30.08 18.96
C ALA A 360 -7.95 29.12 19.41
N VAL A 361 -7.85 28.84 20.72
CA VAL A 361 -6.88 27.85 21.26
C VAL A 361 -7.10 26.49 20.63
N GLY A 362 -8.37 26.09 20.51
CA GLY A 362 -8.73 24.81 19.90
C GLY A 362 -8.36 24.72 18.42
N PHE A 363 -8.52 25.79 17.65
CA PHE A 363 -8.14 25.85 16.24
C PHE A 363 -6.63 25.76 16.05
N SER A 364 -5.85 26.61 16.73
CA SER A 364 -4.40 26.66 16.56
C SER A 364 -3.70 25.42 17.11
N GLY A 365 -4.20 24.83 18.20
CA GLY A 365 -3.68 23.58 18.76
C GLY A 365 -3.92 22.35 17.89
N MET A 366 -4.89 22.39 16.97
CA MET A 366 -5.21 21.27 16.08
C MET A 366 -4.36 21.23 14.80
N ILE A 367 -3.67 22.32 14.43
CA ILE A 367 -2.90 22.42 13.18
C ILE A 367 -1.86 21.30 13.09
N LEU A 368 -1.07 21.08 14.16
CA LEU A 368 -0.04 20.03 14.15
C LEU A 368 -0.64 18.63 14.08
N LEU A 369 -1.76 18.40 14.77
CA LEU A 369 -2.45 17.12 14.71
C LEU A 369 -2.98 16.86 13.30
N TRP A 370 -3.55 17.89 12.64
CA TRP A 370 -4.03 17.78 11.28
C TRP A 370 -2.92 17.41 10.29
N VAL A 371 -1.76 18.08 10.36
CA VAL A 371 -0.61 17.76 9.49
C VAL A 371 -0.14 16.31 9.70
N ARG A 372 -0.08 15.85 10.95
CA ARG A 372 0.30 14.46 11.27
C ARG A 372 -0.69 13.45 10.69
N VAL A 373 -1.99 13.68 10.89
CA VAL A 373 -3.03 12.78 10.39
C VAL A 373 -3.08 12.77 8.87
N LEU A 374 -2.85 13.92 8.22
CA LEU A 374 -2.73 14.00 6.77
C LEU A 374 -1.56 13.14 6.26
N ASN A 375 -0.38 13.25 6.89
CA ASN A 375 0.77 12.47 6.50
C ASN A 375 0.58 10.96 6.77
N ASP A 376 0.01 10.58 7.90
CA ASP A 376 -0.28 9.16 8.21
C ASP A 376 -1.28 8.57 7.21
N PHE A 377 -2.29 9.35 6.81
CA PHE A 377 -3.24 8.97 5.78
C PHE A 377 -2.57 8.81 4.41
N GLU A 378 -1.72 9.76 4.02
CA GLU A 378 -0.97 9.74 2.77
C GLU A 378 -0.07 8.49 2.68
N VAL A 379 0.74 8.24 3.72
CA VAL A 379 1.62 7.06 3.79
C VAL A 379 0.82 5.76 3.71
N SER A 380 -0.32 5.67 4.39
CA SER A 380 -1.18 4.48 4.34
C SER A 380 -1.79 4.28 2.95
N SER A 381 -2.10 5.38 2.26
CA SER A 381 -2.75 5.42 0.95
C SER A 381 -1.84 4.97 -0.20
N ASN A 382 -0.51 4.94 -0.03
CA ASN A 382 0.41 4.31 -1.00
C ASN A 382 0.06 2.83 -1.25
N SER A 383 -0.63 2.17 -0.30
CA SER A 383 -1.14 0.81 -0.50
C SER A 383 -2.24 0.75 -1.56
N LEU A 384 -3.04 1.82 -1.72
CA LEU A 384 -4.06 1.91 -2.78
C LEU A 384 -3.42 2.00 -4.16
N GLU A 385 -2.31 2.71 -4.31
CA GLU A 385 -1.60 2.80 -5.59
C GLU A 385 -1.05 1.43 -6.01
N ARG A 386 -0.44 0.73 -5.06
CA ARG A 386 0.07 -0.63 -5.30
C ARG A 386 -1.04 -1.61 -5.68
N ILE A 387 -2.22 -1.50 -5.04
CA ILE A 387 -3.39 -2.30 -5.40
C ILE A 387 -3.91 -1.90 -6.78
N GLN A 388 -4.00 -0.60 -7.06
CA GLN A 388 -4.48 -0.09 -8.34
C GLN A 388 -3.63 -0.60 -9.51
N GLY A 389 -2.30 -0.66 -9.35
CA GLY A 389 -1.40 -1.25 -10.35
C GLY A 389 -1.74 -2.71 -10.66
N TYR A 390 -2.27 -3.46 -9.70
CA TYR A 390 -2.67 -4.87 -9.86
C TYR A 390 -4.08 -5.01 -10.44
N VAL A 391 -4.98 -4.08 -10.15
CA VAL A 391 -6.35 -4.07 -10.71
C VAL A 391 -6.35 -3.81 -12.23
N HIS A 392 -5.31 -3.17 -12.76
CA HIS A 392 -5.19 -2.81 -14.17
C HIS A 392 -4.14 -3.62 -14.95
N ILE A 393 -3.76 -4.80 -14.46
CA ILE A 393 -2.84 -5.70 -15.18
C ILE A 393 -3.50 -6.28 -16.43
N GLU A 394 -2.66 -6.79 -17.34
CA GLU A 394 -3.11 -7.53 -18.52
C GLU A 394 -4.06 -8.67 -18.11
N GLN A 395 -5.17 -8.84 -18.82
CA GLN A 395 -6.17 -9.86 -18.54
C GLN A 395 -6.25 -10.84 -19.70
N GLU A 396 -6.54 -12.11 -19.39
CA GLU A 396 -6.87 -13.09 -20.42
C GLU A 396 -8.14 -12.68 -21.18
N SER A 397 -8.23 -13.15 -22.42
CA SER A 397 -9.38 -12.87 -23.27
C SER A 397 -10.65 -13.44 -22.64
N LYS A 398 -11.61 -12.56 -22.32
CA LYS A 398 -12.89 -13.00 -21.74
C LYS A 398 -13.64 -13.91 -22.72
N PRO A 399 -14.38 -14.91 -22.21
CA PRO A 399 -15.21 -15.77 -23.05
C PRO A 399 -16.18 -14.94 -23.90
N THR A 400 -16.26 -15.24 -25.20
CA THR A 400 -17.20 -14.57 -26.12
C THR A 400 -18.37 -15.49 -26.43
N GLN A 401 -19.56 -14.93 -26.71
CA GLN A 401 -20.72 -15.74 -27.11
C GLN A 401 -20.47 -16.57 -28.38
N ARG A 402 -19.57 -16.12 -29.26
CA ARG A 402 -19.14 -16.89 -30.45
C ARG A 402 -18.26 -18.09 -30.09
N GLY A 403 -17.57 -18.04 -28.95
CA GLY A 403 -16.71 -19.12 -28.47
C GLY A 403 -17.46 -20.19 -27.67
N VAL A 404 -18.77 -20.08 -27.50
CA VAL A 404 -19.57 -21.11 -26.82
C VAL A 404 -19.82 -22.25 -27.80
N PRO A 405 -19.26 -23.45 -27.55
CA PRO A 405 -19.47 -24.57 -28.44
C PRO A 405 -20.91 -25.11 -28.31
N PRO A 406 -21.43 -25.82 -29.32
CA PRO A 406 -22.76 -26.42 -29.26
C PRO A 406 -22.84 -27.48 -28.15
N ALA A 407 -24.06 -27.78 -27.67
CA ALA A 407 -24.27 -28.68 -26.53
C ALA A 407 -23.74 -30.12 -26.72
N TYR A 408 -23.53 -30.54 -27.97
CA TYR A 408 -22.96 -31.85 -28.29
C TYR A 408 -21.42 -31.86 -28.32
N TRP A 409 -20.77 -30.73 -28.04
CA TRP A 409 -19.30 -30.64 -28.05
C TRP A 409 -18.68 -31.26 -26.79
N PRO A 410 -17.59 -32.04 -26.92
CA PRO A 410 -17.00 -32.51 -28.18
C PRO A 410 -17.77 -33.68 -28.81
N ALA A 411 -18.14 -33.54 -30.10
CA ALA A 411 -18.83 -34.59 -30.87
C ALA A 411 -17.88 -35.70 -31.35
N SER A 412 -16.61 -35.33 -31.56
CA SER A 412 -15.51 -36.21 -31.96
C SER A 412 -14.27 -35.78 -31.18
N GLY A 413 -13.41 -36.73 -30.82
CA GLY A 413 -12.11 -36.49 -30.22
C GLY A 413 -10.99 -36.29 -31.24
N GLU A 414 -11.32 -36.09 -32.52
CA GLU A 414 -10.33 -35.79 -33.56
C GLU A 414 -9.67 -34.43 -33.29
N ILE A 415 -8.34 -34.40 -33.30
CA ILE A 415 -7.53 -33.19 -33.11
C ILE A 415 -6.71 -32.97 -34.38
N ARG A 416 -6.87 -31.82 -35.02
CA ARG A 416 -6.09 -31.42 -36.19
C ARG A 416 -5.28 -30.18 -35.83
N VAL A 417 -3.96 -30.30 -35.89
CA VAL A 417 -3.00 -29.23 -35.65
C VAL A 417 -2.40 -28.84 -37.00
N GLU A 418 -2.41 -27.55 -37.32
CA GLU A 418 -1.90 -27.02 -38.59
C GLU A 418 -1.01 -25.80 -38.32
N ASN A 419 0.23 -25.86 -38.78
CA ASN A 419 1.23 -24.79 -38.69
C ASN A 419 1.31 -24.17 -37.28
N LEU A 420 1.25 -25.00 -36.24
CA LEU A 420 1.29 -24.53 -34.86
C LEU A 420 2.71 -24.11 -34.50
N SER A 421 2.85 -22.83 -34.18
CA SER A 421 4.06 -22.26 -33.60
C SER A 421 3.75 -21.71 -32.21
N ALA A 422 4.68 -21.86 -31.26
CA ALA A 422 4.49 -21.44 -29.88
C ALA A 422 5.74 -20.75 -29.33
N LYS A 423 5.55 -19.75 -28.47
CA LYS A 423 6.60 -18.99 -27.79
C LYS A 423 6.16 -18.61 -26.37
N TYR A 424 7.10 -18.51 -25.43
CA TYR A 424 6.82 -18.17 -24.03
C TYR A 424 6.60 -16.67 -23.79
N SER A 425 7.11 -15.80 -24.65
CA SER A 425 6.94 -14.34 -24.56
C SER A 425 6.78 -13.71 -25.94
N ALA A 426 6.16 -12.54 -26.01
CA ALA A 426 5.96 -11.83 -27.28
C ALA A 426 7.30 -11.51 -27.99
N ASP A 427 8.33 -11.16 -27.22
CA ASP A 427 9.66 -10.79 -27.72
C ASP A 427 10.67 -11.96 -27.70
N GLY A 428 10.25 -13.14 -27.23
CA GLY A 428 11.10 -14.32 -27.13
C GLY A 428 11.17 -15.12 -28.43
N PRO A 429 12.16 -16.02 -28.56
CA PRO A 429 12.24 -16.94 -29.68
C PRO A 429 11.05 -17.91 -29.67
N ASN A 430 10.67 -18.39 -30.85
CA ASN A 430 9.75 -19.52 -30.97
C ASN A 430 10.42 -20.77 -30.39
N VAL A 431 9.62 -21.59 -29.72
CA VAL A 431 10.02 -22.87 -29.11
C VAL A 431 9.39 -24.04 -29.85
N LEU A 432 8.26 -23.83 -30.53
CA LEU A 432 7.69 -24.78 -31.48
C LEU A 432 7.55 -24.09 -32.83
N HIS A 433 7.85 -24.82 -33.90
CA HIS A 433 7.91 -24.31 -35.26
C HIS A 433 7.03 -25.14 -36.21
N ASP A 434 5.95 -24.51 -36.68
CA ASP A 434 5.10 -24.97 -37.79
C ASP A 434 4.63 -26.44 -37.71
N LEU A 435 4.31 -26.91 -36.51
CA LEU A 435 3.86 -28.29 -36.29
C LEU A 435 2.52 -28.54 -36.99
N SER A 436 2.44 -29.62 -37.79
CA SER A 436 1.20 -30.04 -38.47
C SER A 436 0.99 -31.54 -38.35
N PHE A 437 -0.07 -31.98 -37.68
CA PHE A 437 -0.42 -33.39 -37.53
C PHE A 437 -1.92 -33.58 -37.22
N THR A 438 -2.43 -34.80 -37.41
CA THR A 438 -3.83 -35.14 -37.13
C THR A 438 -3.92 -36.39 -36.26
N ILE A 439 -4.70 -36.31 -35.18
CA ILE A 439 -5.01 -37.41 -34.26
C ILE A 439 -6.46 -37.81 -34.49
N GLN A 440 -6.70 -39.07 -34.82
CA GLN A 440 -8.06 -39.59 -35.04
C GLN A 440 -8.77 -39.87 -33.72
N SER A 441 -10.11 -39.77 -33.73
CA SER A 441 -10.94 -40.05 -32.55
C SER A 441 -10.70 -41.46 -32.02
N GLY A 442 -10.50 -41.59 -30.70
CA GLY A 442 -10.25 -42.87 -30.03
C GLY A 442 -8.79 -43.38 -30.09
N GLN A 443 -7.86 -42.64 -30.71
CA GLN A 443 -6.43 -42.99 -30.68
C GLN A 443 -5.79 -42.65 -29.33
N ARG A 444 -4.85 -43.51 -28.89
CA ARG A 444 -3.99 -43.26 -27.73
C ARG A 444 -2.63 -42.79 -28.24
N ILE A 445 -2.20 -41.62 -27.79
CA ILE A 445 -0.94 -40.99 -28.18
C ILE A 445 0.01 -41.01 -26.98
N GLY A 446 1.26 -41.38 -27.20
CA GLY A 446 2.34 -41.23 -26.22
C GLY A 446 3.22 -40.04 -26.61
N ILE A 447 3.49 -39.15 -25.65
CA ILE A 447 4.46 -38.07 -25.80
C ILE A 447 5.66 -38.46 -24.94
N GLY A 448 6.84 -38.54 -25.56
CA GLY A 448 8.10 -38.88 -24.90
C GLY A 448 9.13 -37.79 -25.15
N GLU A 449 9.99 -37.55 -24.17
CA GLU A 449 11.09 -36.59 -24.24
C GLU A 449 12.41 -37.36 -24.30
N SER A 450 13.26 -37.04 -25.27
CA SER A 450 14.62 -37.57 -25.32
C SER A 450 15.52 -36.66 -24.48
N ASN A 451 15.66 -36.96 -23.19
CA ASN A 451 16.66 -36.32 -22.34
C ASN A 451 18.03 -36.98 -22.59
N GLN A 452 18.69 -36.63 -23.69
CA GLN A 452 20.13 -36.86 -23.85
C GLN A 452 20.88 -35.52 -23.76
N VAL A 453 21.01 -35.02 -22.53
CA VAL A 453 22.03 -34.04 -22.16
C VAL A 453 22.98 -34.73 -21.18
N GLY A 454 24.26 -34.78 -21.55
CA GLY A 454 25.30 -35.59 -20.91
C GLY A 454 25.41 -35.41 -19.39
N LEU A 455 25.12 -36.48 -18.67
CA LEU A 455 25.76 -36.79 -17.39
C LEU A 455 27.12 -37.46 -17.70
N LEU A 456 28.13 -36.66 -18.02
CA LEU A 456 29.53 -37.08 -17.93
C LEU A 456 30.27 -36.08 -17.04
N GLY A 457 30.36 -36.45 -15.77
CA GLY A 457 31.04 -35.70 -14.73
C GLY A 457 31.06 -36.52 -13.43
N SER A 458 31.83 -37.61 -13.45
CA SER A 458 32.33 -38.28 -12.25
C SER A 458 33.83 -38.07 -12.17
#